data_AF-A0A2S3XCN4-F1
#
_entry.id   AF-A0A2S3XCN4-F1
#
_cell.length_a   1.000
_cell.length_b   1.000
_cell.length_c   1.000
_cell.angle_alpha   90.00
_cell.angle_beta   90.00
_cell.angle_gamma   90.00
#
_symmetry.space_group_name_H-M   'P 1'
#
loop_
_entity.id
_entity.type
_entity.pdbx_description
1 polymer ?
#
loop_
_entity_poly.entity_id
_entity_poly.type
_entity_poly.pdbx_seq_one_letter_code
_entity_poly.pdbx_strand_id
1 'polypeptide(L)'
;MVAAILLSGLEGIQKQLNPNEPILGNAYHVSAEKADPLATSLEEAARLFSQSETAREMFTPEFVDHYVQMKKWELRQNAAFITDWELKRYLSII
;
A
#
# COMPACT_ATOMS: atom_id res chain seq x y z
N MET A 1 -9.23 8.74 -1.05
CA MET A 1 -9.23 8.23 0.34
C MET A 1 -10.64 7.90 0.82
N VAL A 2 -11.56 8.87 0.94
CA VAL A 2 -12.93 8.64 1.45
C VAL A 2 -13.68 7.55 0.69
N ALA A 3 -13.64 7.58 -0.64
CA ALA A 3 -14.28 6.54 -1.47
C ALA A 3 -13.76 5.13 -1.17
N ALA A 4 -12.44 4.95 -0.99
CA ALA A 4 -11.84 3.66 -0.72
C ALA A 4 -12.25 3.11 0.66
N ILE A 5 -12.27 3.95 1.68
CA ILE A 5 -12.71 3.55 3.03
C ILE A 5 -14.18 3.13 3.02
N LEU A 6 -15.04 3.94 2.40
CA LEU A 6 -16.48 3.67 2.33
C LEU A 6 -16.77 2.38 1.55
N LEU A 7 -16.14 2.19 0.39
CA LEU A 7 -16.35 1.02 -0.45
C LEU A 7 -15.84 -0.25 0.24
N SER A 8 -14.64 -0.22 0.85
CA SER A 8 -14.14 -1.38 1.62
C SER A 8 -15.04 -1.73 2.81
N GLY A 9 -15.57 -0.73 3.51
CA GLY A 9 -16.53 -0.96 4.60
C GLY A 9 -17.86 -1.56 4.10
N LEU A 10 -18.39 -1.02 3.01
CA LEU A 10 -19.62 -1.52 2.39
C LEU A 10 -19.48 -2.96 1.90
N GLU A 11 -18.37 -3.28 1.24
CA GLU A 11 -18.01 -4.62 0.78
C GLU A 11 -17.97 -5.62 1.94
N GLY A 12 -17.32 -5.25 3.05
CA GLY A 12 -17.27 -6.08 4.25
C GLY A 12 -18.66 -6.38 4.81
N ILE A 13 -19.56 -5.39 4.82
CA ILE A 13 -20.95 -5.57 5.25
C ILE A 13 -21.71 -6.47 4.28
N GLN A 14 -21.60 -6.22 2.97
CA GLN A 14 -22.33 -6.95 1.93
C GLN A 14 -21.90 -8.42 1.84
N LYS A 15 -20.60 -8.68 1.91
CA LYS A 15 -20.02 -10.04 1.84
C LYS A 15 -19.92 -10.70 3.22
N GLN A 16 -20.35 -10.03 4.29
CA GLN A 16 -20.28 -10.50 5.68
C GLN A 16 -18.87 -11.02 6.06
N LEU A 17 -17.84 -10.27 5.67
CA LEU A 17 -16.45 -10.69 5.88
C LEU A 17 -16.13 -10.73 7.38
N ASN A 18 -15.43 -11.78 7.80
CA ASN A 18 -14.93 -11.89 9.17
C ASN A 18 -13.64 -11.07 9.33
N PRO A 19 -13.59 -10.06 10.21
CA PRO A 19 -12.40 -9.25 10.44
C PRO A 19 -11.29 -9.96 11.24
N ASN A 20 -11.47 -11.26 11.56
CA ASN A 20 -10.64 -12.05 12.47
C ASN A 20 -10.68 -11.53 13.92
N GLU A 21 -9.99 -12.23 14.82
CA GLU A 21 -9.89 -11.83 16.23
C GLU A 21 -9.10 -10.53 16.37
N PRO A 22 -9.50 -9.64 17.29
CA PRO A 22 -8.77 -8.40 17.53
C PRO A 22 -7.40 -8.70 18.14
N ILE A 23 -6.38 -7.99 17.66
CA ILE A 23 -5.08 -7.96 18.33
C ILE A 23 -5.23 -7.14 19.62
N LEU A 24 -5.01 -7.78 20.76
CA LEU A 24 -5.00 -7.14 22.08
C LEU A 24 -3.56 -6.78 22.51
N GLY A 25 -3.38 -5.60 23.10
CA GLY A 25 -2.09 -5.12 23.57
C GLY A 25 -1.30 -4.35 22.52
N ASN A 26 0.04 -4.44 22.55
CA ASN A 26 0.93 -3.67 21.68
C ASN A 26 1.25 -4.43 20.38
N ALA A 27 0.76 -3.90 19.25
CA ALA A 27 0.97 -4.47 17.92
C ALA A 27 2.45 -4.55 17.49
N TYR A 28 3.35 -3.71 18.03
CA TYR A 28 4.79 -3.78 17.73
C TYR A 28 5.47 -5.07 18.23
N HIS A 29 4.82 -5.82 19.12
CA HIS A 29 5.31 -7.12 19.63
C HIS A 29 4.61 -8.33 18.99
N VAL A 30 3.73 -8.10 18.02
CA VAL A 30 3.00 -9.17 17.34
C VAL A 30 3.86 -9.70 16.19
N SER A 31 4.00 -11.03 16.11
CA SER A 31 4.74 -11.68 15.02
C SER A 31 3.93 -11.63 13.72
N ALA A 32 4.63 -11.69 12.58
CA ALA A 32 4.02 -11.79 11.25
C ALA A 32 3.13 -13.04 11.07
N GLU A 33 3.25 -14.04 11.96
CA GLU A 33 2.38 -15.22 11.98
C GLU A 33 0.95 -14.91 12.48
N LYS A 34 0.77 -13.81 13.23
CA LYS A 34 -0.52 -13.41 13.79
C LYS A 34 -1.22 -12.31 12.99
N ALA A 35 -0.48 -11.54 12.20
CA ALA A 35 -1.03 -10.57 11.27
C ALA A 35 -0.05 -10.29 10.14
N ASP A 36 -0.59 -10.22 8.92
CA ASP A 36 0.18 -9.85 7.76
C ASP A 36 0.61 -8.38 7.83
N PRO A 37 1.87 -8.07 7.49
CA PRO A 37 2.32 -6.69 7.42
C PRO A 37 1.62 -5.94 6.28
N LEU A 38 1.42 -4.63 6.47
CA LEU A 38 1.03 -3.74 5.39
C LEU A 38 2.18 -3.59 4.38
N ALA A 39 1.84 -3.15 3.17
CA ALA A 39 2.83 -2.78 2.17
C ALA A 39 3.84 -1.79 2.76
N THR A 40 5.12 -2.11 2.63
CA THR A 40 6.24 -1.38 3.25
C THR A 40 6.76 -0.24 2.37
N SER A 41 6.34 -0.22 1.11
CA SER A 41 6.70 0.81 0.14
C SER A 41 5.51 1.18 -0.74
N LEU A 42 5.57 2.37 -1.33
CA LEU A 42 4.57 2.80 -2.31
C LEU A 42 4.58 1.89 -3.57
N GLU A 43 5.74 1.34 -3.93
CA GLU A 43 5.86 0.39 -5.04
C GLU A 43 5.08 -0.89 -4.75
N GLU A 44 5.29 -1.47 -3.57
CA GLU A 44 4.57 -2.65 -3.12
C GLU A 44 3.06 -2.39 -3.01
N ALA A 45 2.66 -1.25 -2.46
CA ALA A 45 1.25 -0.87 -2.36
C ALA A 45 0.60 -0.72 -3.75
N ALA A 46 1.29 -0.07 -4.70
CA ALA A 46 0.81 0.07 -6.07
C ALA A 46 0.70 -1.29 -6.79
N ARG A 47 1.64 -2.21 -6.54
CA ARG A 47 1.59 -3.58 -7.06
C ARG A 47 0.39 -4.34 -6.51
N LEU A 48 0.19 -4.35 -5.18
CA LEU A 48 -0.95 -5.02 -4.55
C LEU A 48 -2.28 -4.44 -5.03
N PHE A 49 -2.39 -3.11 -5.12
CA PHE A 49 -3.58 -2.44 -5.63
C PHE A 49 -3.89 -2.83 -7.09
N SER A 50 -2.88 -2.96 -7.94
CA SER A 50 -3.06 -3.38 -9.35
C SER A 50 -3.59 -4.81 -9.52
N GLN A 51 -3.35 -5.67 -8.53
CA GLN A 51 -3.73 -7.08 -8.48
C GLN A 51 -5.04 -7.31 -7.72
N SER A 52 -5.61 -6.28 -7.10
CA SER A 52 -6.83 -6.41 -6.31
C SER A 52 -8.06 -6.46 -7.21
N GLU A 53 -8.71 -7.63 -7.27
CA GLU A 53 -10.02 -7.79 -7.93
C GLU A 53 -11.07 -6.88 -7.29
N THR A 54 -11.12 -6.84 -5.95
CA THR A 54 -11.99 -5.95 -5.19
C THR A 54 -11.82 -4.49 -5.60
N ALA A 55 -10.58 -4.00 -5.75
CA ALA A 55 -10.35 -2.63 -6.18
C ALA A 55 -10.85 -2.38 -7.62
N ARG A 56 -10.69 -3.36 -8.52
CA ARG A 56 -11.18 -3.27 -9.91
C ARG A 56 -12.70 -3.28 -9.99
N GLU A 57 -13.37 -4.05 -9.14
CA GLU A 57 -14.83 -4.05 -9.02
C GLU A 57 -15.35 -2.70 -8.49
N MET A 58 -14.71 -2.18 -7.44
CA MET A 58 -15.11 -0.95 -6.76
C MET A 58 -14.91 0.32 -7.57
N PHE A 59 -13.77 0.45 -8.26
CA PHE A 59 -13.35 1.68 -8.92
C PHE A 59 -13.35 1.62 -10.44
N THR A 60 -13.60 0.46 -11.04
CA THR A 60 -13.37 0.08 -12.45
C THR A 60 -11.91 -0.29 -12.76
N PRO A 61 -11.68 -1.22 -13.71
CA PRO A 61 -10.34 -1.58 -14.17
C PRO A 61 -9.53 -0.38 -14.69
N GLU A 62 -10.17 0.52 -15.45
CA GLU A 62 -9.51 1.65 -16.11
C GLU A 62 -8.97 2.65 -15.08
N PHE A 63 -9.74 2.93 -14.02
CA PHE A 63 -9.29 3.79 -12.93
C PHE A 63 -8.08 3.18 -12.20
N VAL A 64 -8.17 1.89 -11.86
CA VAL A 64 -7.09 1.19 -11.14
C VAL A 64 -5.81 1.24 -11.97
N ASP A 65 -5.90 0.92 -13.25
CA ASP A 65 -4.73 0.90 -14.14
C ASP A 65 -4.14 2.31 -14.30
N HIS A 66 -4.97 3.34 -14.51
CA HIS A 66 -4.49 4.71 -14.61
C HIS A 66 -3.81 5.20 -13.31
N TYR A 67 -4.43 4.94 -12.16
CA TYR A 67 -3.89 5.35 -10.86
C TYR A 67 -2.56 4.65 -10.56
N VAL A 68 -2.44 3.36 -10.87
CA VAL A 68 -1.18 2.61 -10.71
C VAL A 68 -0.08 3.17 -11.61
N GLN A 69 -0.40 3.53 -12.86
CA GLN A 69 0.59 4.13 -13.76
C GLN A 69 1.09 5.48 -13.25
N MET A 70 0.20 6.30 -12.71
CA MET A 70 0.57 7.57 -12.06
C MET A 70 1.57 7.33 -10.91
N LYS A 71 1.31 6.33 -10.04
CA LYS A 71 2.22 5.99 -8.93
C LYS A 71 3.55 5.43 -9.40
N LYS A 72 3.56 4.61 -10.45
CA LYS A 72 4.82 4.15 -11.07
C LYS A 72 5.62 5.30 -11.68
N TRP A 73 4.95 6.30 -12.26
CA TRP A 73 5.62 7.49 -12.75
C TRP A 73 6.22 8.33 -11.61
N GLU A 74 5.46 8.59 -10.54
CA GLU A 74 5.96 9.30 -9.34
C GLU A 74 7.19 8.61 -8.75
N LEU A 75 7.16 7.29 -8.62
CA LEU A 75 8.30 6.49 -8.11
C LEU A 75 9.54 6.61 -9.00
N ARG A 76 9.38 6.58 -10.32
CA ARG A 76 10.49 6.78 -11.26
C ARG A 76 11.10 8.18 -11.14
N GLN A 77 10.26 9.20 -10.94
CA GLN A 77 10.77 10.55 -10.69
C GLN A 77 11.54 10.61 -9.39
N ASN A 78 11.00 10.05 -8.30
CA ASN A 78 11.65 10.03 -7.00
C ASN A 78 13.03 9.34 -7.04
N ALA A 79 13.13 8.19 -7.71
CA ALA A 79 14.38 7.44 -7.84
C ALA A 79 15.47 8.17 -8.66
N ALA A 80 15.12 9.22 -9.41
CA ALA A 80 16.10 10.02 -10.14
C ALA A 80 16.75 11.12 -9.27
N PHE A 81 16.25 11.36 -8.05
CA PHE A 81 16.81 12.35 -7.14
C PHE A 81 17.80 11.71 -6.18
N ILE A 82 18.99 12.30 -6.09
CA ILE A 82 19.97 11.96 -5.06
C ILE A 82 19.65 12.79 -3.82
N THR A 83 19.45 12.11 -2.71
CA THR A 83 19.12 12.72 -1.42
C THR A 83 20.37 13.16 -0.66
N ASP A 84 20.21 14.13 0.23
CA ASP A 84 21.30 14.58 1.11
C ASP A 84 21.87 13.46 1.98
N TRP A 85 21.05 12.48 2.37
CA TRP A 85 21.51 11.32 3.13
C TRP A 85 22.49 10.48 2.29
N GLU A 86 22.16 10.23 1.02
CA GLU A 86 23.03 9.49 0.10
C GLU A 86 24.34 10.25 -0.15
N LEU A 87 24.26 11.56 -0.41
CA LEU A 87 25.46 12.40 -0.57
C LEU A 87 26.36 12.31 0.66
N LYS A 88 25.82 12.54 1.87
CA LYS A 88 26.60 12.48 3.12
C LYS A 88 27.19 11.09 3.36
N ARG A 89 26.43 10.02 3.08
CA ARG A 89 26.86 8.65 3.33
C ARG A 89 27.98 8.21 2.38
N TYR A 90 27.92 8.58 1.10
CA TYR A 90 28.84 8.06 0.09
C TYR A 90 29.98 9.02 -0.26
N LEU A 91 29.80 10.34 -0.17
CA LEU A 91 30.88 11.30 -0.44
C LEU A 91 31.86 11.48 0.73
N SER A 92 31.48 11.16 1.97
CA SER A 92 32.38 11.24 3.14
C SER A 92 33.27 10.02 3.33
N ILE A 93 33.10 8.97 2.51
CA ILE A 93 33.91 7.75 2.53
C ILE A 93 35.17 7.89 1.64
N ILE A 94 35.28 8.99 0.88
CA ILE A 94 36.44 9.35 0.05
C ILE A 94 37.23 10.45 0.76
#